data_AF-A0A7W8E7E5-F1
#
_entry.id   AF-A0A7W8E7E5-F1
#
_cell.length_a   1.000
_cell.length_b   1.000
_cell.length_c   1.000
_cell.angle_alpha   90.00
_cell.angle_beta   90.00
_cell.angle_gamma   90.00
#
_symmetry.space_group_name_H-M   'P 1'
#
loop_
_entity.id
_entity.type
_entity.pdbx_description
1 polymer ?
#
loop_
_entity_poly.entity_id
_entity_poly.type
_entity_poly.pdbx_seq_one_letter_code
_entity_poly.pdbx_strand_id
1 'polypeptide(L)'
;MANLAGLQNALNVSSGRGSAAVADPSDAPTPRKEPRGPKPVSKTPVPIGRAGRENIAAWLPGDFKKSIRLIQAKKPDQSLQDLMAEAFNDLFSKYNVPTVSE
;
A
#
# COMPACT_ATOMS: atom_id res chain seq x y z
N MET A 1 -2.42 26.28 34.34
CA MET A 1 -3.01 25.94 33.03
C MET A 1 -1.87 25.80 32.03
N ALA A 2 -1.48 24.58 31.69
CA ALA A 2 -0.23 24.31 30.98
C ALA A 2 -0.41 24.35 29.44
N ASN A 3 0.29 25.29 28.82
CA ASN A 3 1.00 25.20 27.53
C ASN A 3 0.30 24.49 26.35
N LEU A 4 -0.90 24.97 25.97
CA LEU A 4 -1.54 24.64 24.70
C LEU A 4 -0.67 25.07 23.48
N ALA A 5 0.11 26.14 23.65
CA ALA A 5 1.01 26.68 22.63
C ALA A 5 2.16 25.73 22.27
N GLY A 6 2.67 24.94 23.23
CA GLY A 6 3.76 23.99 22.99
C GLY A 6 3.34 22.82 22.10
N LEU A 7 2.10 22.36 22.27
CA LEU A 7 1.51 21.28 21.47
C LEU A 7 1.27 21.69 20.01
N GLN A 8 0.82 22.93 19.77
CA GLN A 8 0.64 23.45 18.41
C GLN A 8 1.98 23.55 17.65
N ASN A 9 3.05 23.97 18.31
CA ASN A 9 4.37 24.01 17.69
C ASN A 9 4.92 22.61 17.37
N ALA A 10 4.74 21.64 18.28
CA ALA A 10 5.16 20.25 18.04
C ALA A 10 4.42 19.61 16.86
N LEU A 11 3.13 19.92 16.69
CA LEU A 11 2.33 19.44 15.54
C LEU A 11 2.77 20.08 14.22
N ASN A 12 3.05 21.39 14.21
CA ASN A 12 3.54 22.05 12.98
C ASN A 12 4.89 21.51 12.52
N VAL A 13 5.78 21.15 13.45
CA VAL A 13 7.09 20.58 13.13
C VAL A 13 6.97 19.13 12.64
N SER A 14 6.10 18.30 13.24
CA SER A 14 5.94 16.90 12.84
C SER A 14 5.15 16.71 11.53
N SER A 15 4.31 17.67 11.17
CA SER A 15 3.44 17.59 9.99
C SER A 15 4.18 17.76 8.66
N GLY A 16 5.47 18.11 8.65
CA GLY A 16 6.24 18.28 7.41
C GLY A 16 5.66 19.31 6.43
N ARG A 17 4.73 20.16 6.88
CA ARG A 17 4.16 21.28 6.11
C ARG A 17 5.01 22.52 6.34
N GLY A 18 6.29 22.42 6.00
CA GLY A 18 7.18 23.55 5.86
C GLY A 18 7.11 24.06 4.42
N SER A 19 6.57 25.28 4.25
CA SER A 19 6.73 26.15 3.09
C SER A 19 6.06 25.72 1.78
N ALA A 20 4.73 25.85 1.72
CA ALA A 20 4.08 26.30 0.48
C ALA A 20 4.29 27.81 0.36
N ALA A 21 5.46 28.20 -0.15
CA ALA A 21 5.72 29.57 -0.57
C ALA A 21 4.85 29.84 -1.80
N VAL A 22 3.94 30.79 -1.65
CA VAL A 22 3.20 31.42 -2.74
C VAL A 22 4.19 32.30 -3.52
N ALA A 23 4.37 32.06 -4.82
CA ALA A 23 4.99 32.99 -5.75
C ALA A 23 4.50 32.72 -7.19
N ASP A 24 3.67 33.66 -7.67
CA ASP A 24 3.31 34.12 -9.03
C ASP A 24 3.13 33.17 -10.25
N PRO A 25 2.10 33.43 -11.09
CA PRO A 25 1.95 32.78 -12.40
C PRO A 25 2.79 33.55 -13.42
N SER A 26 4.06 33.21 -13.56
CA SER A 26 4.87 33.66 -14.71
C SER A 26 4.98 32.53 -15.72
N ASP A 27 4.30 32.76 -16.83
CA ASP A 27 4.22 31.94 -18.03
C ASP A 27 5.63 31.71 -18.61
N ALA A 28 6.21 30.56 -18.29
CA ALA A 28 7.45 30.07 -18.90
C ALA A 28 7.20 28.65 -19.42
N PRO A 29 7.50 28.34 -20.69
CA PRO A 29 7.22 27.04 -21.26
C PRO A 29 8.08 26.00 -20.54
N THR A 30 7.42 25.11 -19.80
CA THR A 30 8.08 23.97 -19.17
C THR A 30 8.65 23.09 -20.29
N PRO A 31 9.96 22.73 -20.26
CA PRO A 31 10.49 21.77 -21.22
C PRO A 31 9.71 20.47 -21.05
N ARG A 32 8.98 20.06 -22.09
CA ARG A 32 8.29 18.78 -22.15
C ARG A 32 9.32 17.69 -21.88
N LYS A 33 9.25 17.06 -20.69
CA LYS A 33 10.05 15.87 -20.37
C LYS A 33 9.73 14.83 -21.44
N GLU A 34 10.70 14.62 -22.31
CA GLU A 34 10.73 13.54 -23.27
C GLU A 34 10.42 12.21 -22.54
N PRO A 35 9.60 11.31 -23.11
CA PRO A 35 9.30 10.05 -22.48
C PRO A 35 10.62 9.30 -22.28
N ARG A 36 11.05 9.23 -21.01
CA ARG A 36 12.25 8.53 -20.60
C ARG A 36 12.08 7.09 -21.08
N GLY A 37 12.93 6.67 -22.03
CA GLY A 37 12.93 5.32 -22.58
C GLY A 37 12.95 4.24 -21.48
N PRO A 38 12.66 2.97 -21.82
CA PRO A 38 12.52 1.91 -20.84
C PRO A 38 13.75 1.88 -19.92
N LYS A 39 13.55 2.18 -18.64
CA LYS A 39 14.61 2.13 -17.65
C LYS A 39 15.13 0.70 -17.58
N PRO A 40 16.44 0.46 -17.58
CA PRO A 40 16.98 -0.87 -17.40
C PRO A 40 16.49 -1.43 -16.08
N VAL A 41 15.85 -2.60 -16.13
CA VAL A 41 15.36 -3.31 -14.95
C VAL A 41 16.60 -3.78 -14.19
N SER A 42 16.98 -3.04 -13.15
CA SER A 42 18.02 -3.49 -12.24
C SER A 42 17.56 -4.80 -11.61
N LYS A 43 18.33 -5.88 -11.80
CA LYS A 43 18.10 -7.19 -11.19
C LYS A 43 18.35 -7.11 -9.68
N THR A 44 17.45 -6.46 -8.96
CA THR A 44 17.46 -6.49 -7.50
C THR A 44 17.11 -7.92 -7.06
N PRO A 45 17.88 -8.55 -6.16
CA PRO A 45 17.56 -9.87 -5.65
C PRO A 45 16.12 -9.92 -5.13
N VAL A 46 15.36 -10.92 -5.55
CA VAL A 46 14.01 -11.15 -5.03
C VAL A 46 14.14 -11.42 -3.53
N PRO A 47 13.46 -10.66 -2.66
CA PRO A 47 13.47 -10.95 -1.23
C PRO A 47 13.02 -12.39 -0.97
N ILE A 48 13.68 -13.11 -0.06
CA ILE A 48 13.42 -14.53 0.23
C ILE A 48 11.92 -14.82 0.44
N GLY A 49 11.20 -13.91 1.12
CA GLY A 49 9.76 -14.05 1.36
C GLY A 49 8.85 -13.93 0.12
N ARG A 50 9.39 -13.64 -1.07
CA ARG A 50 8.67 -13.59 -2.35
C ARG A 50 9.13 -14.64 -3.35
N ALA A 51 10.14 -15.45 -3.01
CA ALA A 51 10.60 -16.51 -3.89
C ALA A 51 9.47 -17.52 -4.11
N GLY A 52 9.16 -17.83 -5.38
CA GLY A 52 8.08 -18.75 -5.76
C GLY A 52 6.66 -18.20 -5.55
N ARG A 53 6.49 -16.90 -5.21
CA ARG A 53 5.19 -16.27 -4.98
C ARG A 53 4.91 -15.20 -6.04
N GLU A 54 3.68 -15.19 -6.54
CA GLU A 54 3.19 -14.17 -7.47
C GLU A 54 2.33 -13.12 -6.76
N ASN A 55 2.39 -11.87 -7.22
CA ASN A 55 1.56 -10.81 -6.67
C ASN A 55 0.18 -10.81 -7.33
N ILE A 56 -0.87 -11.01 -6.54
CA ILE A 56 -2.26 -10.85 -6.95
C ILE A 56 -2.80 -9.55 -6.34
N ALA A 57 -3.29 -8.63 -7.18
CA ALA A 57 -3.81 -7.34 -6.75
C ALA A 57 -5.15 -7.02 -7.42
N ALA A 58 -6.05 -6.41 -6.65
CA ALA A 58 -7.36 -5.96 -7.13
C ALA A 58 -7.75 -4.65 -6.44
N TRP A 59 -8.46 -3.78 -7.15
CA TRP A 59 -9.10 -2.59 -6.58
C TRP A 59 -10.48 -2.98 -6.05
N LEU A 60 -10.66 -2.94 -4.74
CA LEU A 60 -11.91 -3.30 -4.06
C LEU A 60 -12.34 -2.19 -3.08
N PRO A 61 -13.63 -2.12 -2.71
CA PRO A 61 -14.08 -1.26 -1.62
C PRO A 61 -13.31 -1.51 -0.33
N GLY A 62 -13.05 -0.44 0.43
CA GLY A 62 -12.23 -0.52 1.65
C GLY A 62 -12.79 -1.44 2.73
N ASP A 63 -14.10 -1.71 2.72
CA ASP A 63 -14.76 -2.57 3.71
C ASP A 63 -14.31 -4.03 3.62
N PHE A 64 -13.89 -4.51 2.43
CA PHE A 64 -13.29 -5.85 2.31
C PHE A 64 -12.05 -5.98 3.20
N LYS A 65 -11.16 -4.98 3.15
CA LYS A 65 -9.95 -4.96 3.98
C LYS A 65 -10.30 -4.89 5.47
N LYS A 66 -11.30 -4.10 5.86
CA LYS A 66 -11.73 -4.01 7.27
C LYS A 66 -12.23 -5.35 7.80
N SER A 67 -13.07 -6.05 7.02
CA SER A 67 -13.60 -7.36 7.39
C SER A 67 -12.51 -8.41 7.53
N ILE A 68 -11.55 -8.47 6.61
CA ILE A 68 -10.43 -9.41 6.71
C ILE A 68 -9.57 -9.11 7.94
N ARG A 69 -9.32 -7.82 8.25
CA ARG A 69 -8.60 -7.42 9.48
C ARG A 69 -9.35 -7.80 10.75
N LEU A 70 -10.68 -7.78 10.73
CA LEU A 70 -11.50 -8.25 11.85
C LEU A 70 -11.34 -9.76 12.07
N ILE A 71 -11.25 -10.55 11.00
CA ILE A 71 -10.96 -11.99 11.09
C ILE A 71 -9.56 -12.19 11.67
N GLN A 72 -8.56 -11.45 11.20
CA GLN A 72 -7.20 -11.50 11.73
C GLN A 72 -7.14 -11.17 13.23
N ALA A 73 -7.92 -10.19 13.69
CA ALA A 73 -8.00 -9.87 15.12
C ALA A 73 -8.54 -11.03 15.98
N LYS A 74 -9.39 -11.88 15.40
CA LYS A 74 -9.90 -13.10 16.06
C LYS A 74 -8.97 -14.31 15.90
N LYS A 75 -8.15 -14.33 14.86
CA LYS A 75 -7.18 -15.39 14.53
C LYS A 75 -5.77 -14.78 14.45
N PRO A 76 -5.13 -14.43 15.59
CA PRO A 76 -3.89 -13.66 15.60
C PRO A 76 -2.70 -14.37 14.93
N ASP A 77 -2.73 -15.70 14.87
CA ASP A 77 -1.67 -16.50 14.24
C ASP A 77 -1.77 -16.55 12.71
N GLN A 78 -2.88 -16.10 12.12
CA GLN A 78 -3.04 -16.07 10.67
C GLN A 78 -2.59 -14.74 10.07
N SER A 79 -1.73 -14.83 9.06
CA SER A 79 -1.33 -13.66 8.29
C SER A 79 -2.45 -13.22 7.34
N LEU A 80 -2.35 -11.98 6.87
CA LEU A 80 -3.29 -11.48 5.85
C LEU A 80 -3.21 -12.32 4.56
N GLN A 81 -2.03 -12.83 4.24
CA GLN A 81 -1.82 -13.68 3.07
C GLN A 81 -2.54 -15.02 3.22
N ASP A 82 -2.48 -15.63 4.41
CA ASP A 82 -3.14 -16.92 4.69
C ASP A 82 -4.66 -16.77 4.58
N LEU A 83 -5.20 -15.69 5.15
CA LEU A 83 -6.64 -15.38 5.07
C LEU A 83 -7.11 -15.15 3.63
N MET A 84 -6.28 -14.51 2.80
CA MET A 84 -6.60 -14.34 1.38
C MET A 84 -6.51 -15.66 0.61
N ALA A 85 -5.52 -16.51 0.91
CA ALA A 85 -5.40 -17.84 0.32
C ALA A 85 -6.61 -18.73 0.69
N GLU A 86 -7.05 -18.71 1.94
CA GLU A 86 -8.27 -19.38 2.42
C GLU A 86 -9.49 -18.93 1.61
N ALA A 87 -9.71 -17.60 1.48
CA ALA A 87 -10.83 -17.06 0.71
C ALA A 87 -10.78 -17.41 -0.79
N PHE A 88 -9.58 -17.50 -1.38
CA PHE A 88 -9.44 -17.93 -2.78
C PHE A 88 -9.73 -19.43 -2.94
N ASN A 89 -9.29 -20.27 -2.01
CA ASN A 89 -9.60 -21.70 -2.03
C ASN A 89 -11.09 -21.96 -1.87
N ASP A 90 -11.79 -21.23 -1.01
CA ASP A 90 -13.25 -21.32 -0.89
C ASP A 90 -13.94 -20.98 -2.23
N LEU A 91 -13.42 -19.97 -2.94
CA LEU A 91 -13.89 -19.62 -4.27
C LEU A 91 -13.59 -20.72 -5.30
N PHE A 92 -12.40 -21.32 -5.24
CA PHE A 92 -11.98 -22.41 -6.11
C PHE A 92 -12.88 -23.64 -5.94
N SER A 93 -13.12 -24.05 -4.69
CA SER A 93 -14.05 -25.12 -4.36
C SER A 93 -15.46 -24.83 -4.89
N LYS A 94 -15.95 -23.60 -4.73
CA LYS A 94 -17.27 -23.18 -5.24
C LYS A 94 -17.41 -23.36 -6.76
N TYR A 95 -16.34 -23.19 -7.51
CA TYR A 95 -16.34 -23.34 -8.98
C TYR A 95 -15.75 -24.68 -9.46
N ASN A 96 -15.56 -25.65 -8.56
CA ASN A 96 -14.98 -26.97 -8.86
C ASN A 96 -13.62 -26.91 -9.57
N VAL A 97 -12.79 -25.92 -9.23
CA VAL A 97 -11.39 -25.88 -9.65
C VAL A 97 -10.48 -26.35 -8.50
N PRO A 98 -9.29 -26.91 -8.80
CA PRO A 98 -8.39 -27.41 -7.75
C PRO A 98 -8.01 -26.32 -6.74
N THR A 99 -8.06 -26.66 -5.45
CA THR A 99 -7.55 -25.82 -4.36
C THR A 99 -6.03 -25.91 -4.27
N VAL A 100 -5.39 -24.84 -3.82
CA VAL A 100 -3.94 -24.77 -3.63
C VAL A 100 -3.63 -24.92 -2.14
N SER A 101 -2.74 -25.85 -1.79
CA SER A 101 -2.22 -26.00 -0.42
C SER A 101 -0.77 -25.53 -0.41
N GLU A 102 -0.39 -24.65 0.53
CA GLU A 102 1.02 -24.35 0.81
C GLU A 102 1.63 -25.37 1.78
#